data_AF-A0ABD2ZSC6-F1
#
_entry.id   AF-A0ABD2ZSC6-F1
#
_cell.length_a   1.000
_cell.length_b   1.000
_cell.length_c   1.000
_cell.angle_alpha   90.00
_cell.angle_beta   90.00
_cell.angle_gamma   90.00
#
_symmetry.space_group_name_H-M   'P 1'
#
loop_
_entity.id
_entity.type
_entity.pdbx_description
1 polymer ?
#
loop_
_entity_poly.entity_id
_entity_poly.type
_entity_poly.pdbx_seq_one_letter_code
_entity_poly.pdbx_strand_id
1 'polypeptide(L)'
;MLKPFMSKSCEKKIEEITLLIHHLNTSLASFEDDSSRANEKLSALEEELQLLWSISRRNNFEIHTLEYRAHDAEKRLKLLTPKVEQMADIVSEQWIQIRQLEQAVQMTQVRTLKVRQLKNERCPFVKLQGYIKQSMLRNEFTAVLANEEVVFFVASALITFPLLSICVLFSSCFS
;
A
#
# COMPACT_ATOMS: atom_id res chain seq x y z
N MET A 1 63.73 37.82 92.82
CA MET A 1 64.10 37.54 91.41
C MET A 1 63.05 36.75 90.59
N LEU A 2 61.81 36.52 91.07
CA LEU A 2 60.82 35.69 90.34
C LEU A 2 59.93 36.41 89.29
N LYS A 3 59.77 37.74 89.36
CA LYS A 3 58.89 38.49 88.46
C LYS A 3 59.24 38.41 86.96
N PRO A 4 60.52 38.52 86.53
CA PRO A 4 60.84 38.50 85.09
C PRO A 4 60.70 37.10 84.46
N PHE A 5 60.86 36.02 85.23
CA PHE A 5 60.73 34.65 84.73
C PHE A 5 59.26 34.25 84.47
N MET A 6 58.34 34.72 85.33
CA MET A 6 56.90 34.47 85.17
C MET A 6 56.29 35.23 83.99
N SER A 7 56.78 36.46 83.69
CA SER A 7 56.33 37.25 82.52
C SER A 7 56.64 36.52 81.20
N LYS A 8 57.87 36.03 81.05
CA LYS A 8 58.34 35.37 79.83
C LYS A 8 57.65 34.01 79.55
N SER A 9 57.26 33.29 80.60
CA SER A 9 56.47 32.06 80.49
C SER A 9 55.03 32.34 80.04
N CYS A 10 54.45 33.44 80.52
CA CYS A 10 53.13 33.89 80.12
C CYS A 10 53.11 34.32 78.64
N GLU A 11 54.12 35.07 78.20
CA GLU A 11 54.29 35.49 76.79
C GLU A 11 54.34 34.31 75.82
N LYS A 12 55.09 33.25 76.13
CA LYS A 12 55.14 32.04 75.28
C LYS A 12 53.79 31.34 75.14
N LYS A 13 53.03 31.24 76.23
CA LYS A 13 51.67 30.66 76.20
C LYS A 13 50.70 31.52 75.39
N ILE A 14 50.84 32.84 75.47
CA ILE A 14 50.05 33.78 74.65
C ILE A 14 50.36 33.57 73.17
N GLU A 15 51.64 33.41 72.81
CA GLU A 15 52.07 33.15 71.44
C GLU A 15 51.55 31.80 70.92
N GLU A 16 51.66 30.73 71.72
CA GLU A 16 51.09 29.40 71.41
C GLU A 16 49.57 29.45 71.21
N ILE A 17 48.84 30.14 72.09
CA ILE A 17 47.39 30.34 71.98
C ILE A 17 47.07 31.14 70.71
N THR A 18 47.85 32.16 70.38
CA THR A 18 47.64 32.98 69.19
C THR A 18 47.83 32.14 67.91
N LEU A 19 48.86 31.30 67.88
CA LEU A 19 49.07 30.35 66.78
C LEU A 19 47.92 29.34 66.66
N LEU A 20 47.44 28.80 67.79
CA LEU A 20 46.33 27.86 67.81
C LEU A 20 45.02 28.53 67.34
N ILE A 21 44.74 29.76 67.76
CA ILE A 21 43.60 30.56 67.28
C ILE A 21 43.72 30.77 65.77
N HIS A 22 44.90 31.11 65.25
CA HIS A 22 45.09 31.30 63.82
C HIS A 22 44.87 30.01 63.02
N HIS A 23 45.38 28.88 63.51
CA HIS A 23 45.17 27.58 62.90
C HIS A 23 43.69 27.21 62.87
N LEU A 24 42.99 27.33 64.01
CA LEU A 24 41.57 27.04 64.10
C LEU A 24 40.73 27.94 63.19
N ASN A 25 41.04 29.24 63.11
CA ASN A 25 40.36 30.16 62.20
C ASN A 25 40.58 29.78 60.73
N THR A 26 41.79 29.33 60.38
CA THR A 26 42.10 28.90 59.01
C THR A 26 41.34 27.61 58.66
N SER A 27 41.32 26.63 59.57
CA SER A 27 40.56 25.39 59.38
C SER A 27 39.06 25.63 59.32
N LEU A 28 38.54 26.55 60.13
CA LEU A 28 37.12 26.93 60.10
C LEU A 28 36.76 27.57 58.76
N ALA A 29 37.59 28.49 58.25
CA ALA A 29 37.38 29.11 56.95
C ALA A 29 37.39 28.09 55.80
N SER A 30 38.32 27.12 55.81
CA SER A 30 38.32 26.06 54.79
C SER A 30 37.10 25.16 54.90
N PHE A 31 36.64 24.87 56.12
CA PHE A 31 35.45 24.03 56.33
C PHE A 31 34.18 24.76 55.88
N GLU A 32 34.10 26.07 56.10
CA GLU A 32 32.99 26.91 55.65
C GLU A 32 32.89 26.96 54.12
N ASP A 33 34.03 27.06 53.43
CA ASP A 33 34.10 26.99 51.96
C ASP A 33 33.71 25.59 51.41
N ASP A 34 34.18 24.52 52.06
CA ASP A 34 33.77 23.16 51.68
C ASP A 34 32.27 22.93 51.92
N SER A 35 31.74 23.46 53.02
CA SER A 35 30.34 23.39 53.38
C SER A 35 29.47 24.18 52.40
N SER A 36 29.89 25.37 51.97
CA SER A 36 29.15 26.18 51.00
C SER A 36 29.10 25.50 49.63
N ARG A 37 30.23 24.97 49.15
CA ARG A 37 30.31 24.19 47.91
C ARG A 37 29.46 22.92 47.95
N ALA A 38 29.43 22.23 49.10
CA ALA A 38 28.57 21.06 49.27
C ALA A 38 27.08 21.44 49.24
N ASN A 39 26.72 22.57 49.83
CA ASN A 39 25.34 23.06 49.84
C ASN A 39 24.87 23.47 48.44
N GLU A 40 25.71 24.11 47.62
CA GLU A 40 25.39 24.42 46.22
C GLU A 40 25.12 23.17 45.37
N LYS A 41 25.92 22.11 45.58
CA LYS A 41 25.69 20.82 44.91
C LYS A 41 24.39 20.16 45.38
N LEU A 42 24.09 20.29 46.66
CA LEU A 42 22.86 19.75 47.25
C LEU A 42 21.64 20.47 46.67
N SER A 43 21.66 21.80 46.56
CA SER A 43 20.57 22.55 45.93
C SER A 43 20.40 22.20 44.45
N ALA A 44 21.50 22.06 43.69
CA ALA A 44 21.42 21.65 42.28
C ALA A 44 20.79 20.25 42.13
N LEU A 45 21.16 19.32 43.01
CA LEU A 45 20.58 17.97 43.02
C LEU A 45 19.09 17.99 43.42
N GLU A 46 18.69 18.85 44.34
CA GLU A 46 17.29 19.03 44.72
C GLU A 46 16.44 19.57 43.55
N GLU A 47 16.97 20.50 42.76
CA GLU A 47 16.33 21.00 41.55
C GLU A 47 16.16 19.90 40.49
N GLU A 48 17.20 19.09 40.25
CA GLU A 48 17.13 17.94 39.35
C GLU A 48 16.07 16.92 39.80
N LEU A 49 16.02 16.61 41.11
CA LEU A 49 15.01 15.73 41.66
C LEU A 49 13.61 16.29 41.42
N GLN A 50 13.36 17.57 41.69
CA GLN A 50 12.07 18.20 41.44
C GLN A 50 11.66 18.14 39.95
N LEU A 51 12.61 18.39 39.05
CA LEU A 51 12.40 18.28 37.61
C LEU A 51 12.01 16.85 37.24
N LEU A 52 12.77 15.84 37.68
CA LEU A 52 12.49 14.43 37.43
C LEU A 52 11.13 14.01 37.98
N TRP A 53 10.74 14.49 39.16
CA TRP A 53 9.41 14.26 39.72
C TRP A 53 8.29 14.84 38.85
N SER A 54 8.47 16.05 38.33
CA SER A 54 7.50 16.68 37.43
C SER A 54 7.36 15.92 36.10
N ILE A 55 8.48 15.49 35.52
CA ILE A 55 8.54 14.70 34.29
C ILE A 55 7.89 13.33 34.50
N SER A 56 8.23 12.65 35.60
CA SER A 56 7.68 11.35 35.96
C SER A 56 6.15 11.41 36.06
N ARG A 57 5.60 12.44 36.73
CA ARG A 57 4.15 12.64 36.83
C ARG A 57 3.51 12.87 35.47
N ARG A 58 4.10 13.70 34.62
CA ARG A 58 3.61 13.95 33.25
C ARG A 58 3.62 12.66 32.43
N ASN A 59 4.73 11.93 32.44
CA ASN A 59 4.87 10.66 31.72
C ASN A 59 3.85 9.62 32.19
N ASN A 60 3.58 9.54 33.49
CA ASN A 60 2.56 8.63 34.02
C ASN A 60 1.16 8.94 33.45
N PHE A 61 0.79 10.21 33.33
CA PHE A 61 -0.48 10.61 32.71
C PHE A 61 -0.53 10.29 31.21
N GLU A 62 0.57 10.56 30.50
CA GLU A 62 0.70 10.25 29.07
C GLU A 62 0.61 8.74 28.80
N ILE A 63 1.21 7.91 29.67
CA ILE A 63 1.12 6.45 29.60
C ILE A 63 -0.35 6.02 29.65
N HIS A 64 -1.11 6.46 30.65
CA HIS A 64 -2.52 6.08 30.76
C HIS A 64 -3.37 6.56 29.57
N THR A 65 -3.08 7.75 29.05
CA THR A 65 -3.76 8.25 27.86
C THR A 65 -3.45 7.39 26.63
N LEU A 66 -2.19 6.98 26.47
CA LEU A 66 -1.76 6.14 25.36
C LEU A 66 -2.32 4.72 25.49
N GLU A 67 -2.31 4.13 26.69
CA GLU A 67 -2.90 2.83 26.99
C GLU A 67 -4.38 2.79 26.62
N TYR A 68 -5.15 3.81 27.04
CA TYR A 68 -6.57 3.92 26.70
C TYR A 68 -6.78 3.97 25.19
N ARG A 69 -6.02 4.80 24.47
CA ARG A 69 -6.12 4.93 23.01
C ARG A 69 -5.72 3.66 22.27
N ALA A 70 -4.67 2.98 22.73
CA ALA A 70 -4.22 1.70 22.17
C ALA A 70 -5.30 0.63 22.34
N HIS A 71 -5.92 0.57 23.52
CA HIS A 71 -6.98 -0.38 23.81
C HIS A 71 -8.27 -0.11 23.00
N ASP A 72 -8.65 1.16 22.79
CA ASP A 72 -9.77 1.50 21.90
C ASP A 72 -9.50 1.08 20.44
N ALA A 73 -8.30 1.39 19.94
CA ALA A 73 -7.88 0.99 18.60
C ALA A 73 -7.90 -0.54 18.43
N GLU A 74 -7.44 -1.29 19.44
CA GLU A 74 -7.46 -2.75 19.46
C GLU A 74 -8.90 -3.29 19.40
N LYS A 75 -9.84 -2.73 20.18
CA LYS A 75 -11.26 -3.11 20.14
C LYS A 75 -11.86 -2.90 18.76
N ARG A 76 -11.60 -1.73 18.16
CA ARG A 76 -12.08 -1.42 16.81
C ARG A 76 -11.49 -2.37 15.77
N LEU A 77 -10.22 -2.72 15.90
CA LEU A 77 -9.57 -3.70 15.03
C LEU A 77 -10.24 -5.07 15.16
N LYS A 78 -10.44 -5.57 16.39
CA LYS A 78 -11.15 -6.85 16.64
C LYS A 78 -12.56 -6.88 16.07
N LEU A 79 -13.25 -5.73 16.02
CA LEU A 79 -14.57 -5.62 15.41
C LEU A 79 -14.51 -5.62 13.87
N LEU A 80 -13.48 -5.02 13.27
CA LEU A 80 -13.33 -4.93 11.82
C LEU A 80 -12.72 -6.17 11.19
N THR A 81 -11.82 -6.88 11.87
CA THR A 81 -11.19 -8.11 11.40
C THR A 81 -12.18 -9.14 10.86
N PRO A 82 -13.23 -9.57 11.61
CA PRO A 82 -14.16 -10.58 11.10
C PRO A 82 -14.97 -10.08 9.89
N LYS A 83 -15.25 -8.78 9.82
CA LYS A 83 -15.94 -8.18 8.67
C LYS A 83 -15.06 -8.19 7.41
N VAL A 84 -13.76 -7.92 7.58
CA VAL A 84 -12.79 -7.98 6.49
C VAL A 84 -12.58 -9.42 6.03
N GLU A 85 -12.51 -10.39 6.94
CA GLU A 85 -12.46 -11.82 6.61
C GLU A 85 -13.69 -12.26 5.81
N GLN A 86 -14.89 -11.90 6.27
CA GLN A 86 -16.13 -12.19 5.53
C GLN A 86 -16.12 -11.59 4.12
N MET A 87 -15.67 -10.34 3.97
CA MET A 87 -15.56 -9.70 2.66
C MET A 87 -14.51 -10.39 1.78
N ALA A 88 -13.38 -10.83 2.36
CA ALA A 88 -12.35 -11.56 1.64
C ALA A 88 -12.89 -12.89 1.09
N ASP A 89 -13.65 -13.63 1.89
CA ASP A 89 -14.31 -14.87 1.46
C ASP A 89 -15.27 -14.61 0.29
N ILE A 90 -16.14 -13.61 0.42
CA ILE A 90 -17.08 -13.22 -0.65
C ILE A 90 -16.34 -12.82 -1.93
N VAL A 91 -15.31 -11.98 -1.84
CA VAL A 91 -14.53 -11.53 -3.00
C VAL A 91 -13.83 -12.72 -3.66
N SER A 92 -13.35 -13.69 -2.89
CA SER A 92 -12.72 -14.91 -3.44
C SER A 92 -13.72 -15.78 -4.21
N GLU A 93 -14.94 -15.96 -3.71
CA GLU A 93 -16.00 -16.69 -4.39
C GLU A 93 -16.45 -15.96 -5.67
N GLN A 94 -16.68 -14.65 -5.58
CA GLN A 94 -17.06 -13.83 -6.73
C GLN A 94 -15.98 -13.86 -7.82
N TRP A 95 -14.70 -13.90 -7.46
CA TRP A 95 -13.60 -14.02 -8.41
C TRP A 95 -13.64 -15.35 -9.18
N ILE A 96 -13.92 -16.47 -8.50
CA ILE A 96 -14.08 -17.78 -9.15
C ILE A 96 -15.26 -17.75 -10.14
N GLN A 97 -16.38 -17.15 -9.74
CA GLN A 97 -17.57 -17.04 -10.59
C GLN A 97 -17.30 -16.22 -11.86
N ILE A 98 -16.64 -15.07 -11.73
CA ILE A 98 -16.26 -14.22 -12.87
C ILE A 98 -15.38 -15.01 -13.85
N ARG A 99 -14.39 -15.74 -13.34
CA ARG A 99 -13.48 -16.54 -14.17
C ARG A 99 -14.21 -17.66 -14.92
N GLN A 100 -15.14 -18.35 -14.26
CA GLN A 100 -15.96 -19.38 -14.90
C GLN A 100 -16.86 -18.80 -16.00
N LEU A 101 -17.46 -17.64 -15.73
CA LEU A 101 -18.30 -16.94 -16.70
C LEU A 101 -17.48 -16.52 -17.94
N GLU A 102 -16.28 -15.97 -17.72
CA GLU A 102 -15.37 -15.57 -18.80
C GLU A 102 -15.00 -16.77 -19.69
N GLN A 103 -14.66 -17.92 -19.10
CA GLN A 103 -14.37 -19.15 -19.82
C GLN A 103 -15.60 -19.68 -20.58
N ALA A 104 -16.78 -19.65 -19.98
CA ALA A 104 -18.02 -20.08 -20.61
C ALA A 104 -18.36 -19.20 -21.84
N VAL A 105 -18.16 -17.89 -21.73
CA VAL A 105 -18.32 -16.95 -22.85
C VAL A 105 -17.33 -17.26 -23.97
N GLN A 106 -16.05 -17.43 -23.67
CA GLN A 106 -15.03 -17.79 -24.67
C GLN A 106 -15.36 -19.11 -25.38
N MET A 107 -15.73 -20.15 -24.62
CA MET A 107 -16.11 -21.45 -25.17
C MET A 107 -17.35 -21.35 -26.08
N THR A 108 -18.32 -20.51 -25.72
CA THR A 108 -19.52 -20.27 -26.52
C THR A 108 -19.19 -19.53 -27.82
N GLN A 109 -18.31 -18.52 -27.76
CA GLN A 109 -17.80 -17.82 -28.96
C GLN A 109 -17.07 -18.78 -29.90
N VAL A 110 -16.18 -19.63 -29.39
CA VAL A 110 -15.47 -20.63 -30.21
C VAL A 110 -16.45 -21.62 -30.84
N ARG A 111 -17.43 -22.11 -30.09
CA ARG A 111 -18.46 -23.03 -30.60
C ARG A 111 -19.32 -22.38 -31.68
N THR A 112 -19.76 -21.14 -31.48
CA THR A 112 -20.57 -20.41 -32.46
C THR A 112 -19.79 -20.11 -33.75
N LEU A 113 -18.51 -19.74 -33.65
CA LEU A 113 -17.63 -19.58 -34.81
C LEU A 113 -17.48 -20.90 -35.58
N LYS A 114 -17.24 -22.02 -34.88
CA LYS A 114 -17.16 -23.35 -35.51
C LYS A 114 -18.45 -23.75 -36.21
N VAL A 115 -19.61 -23.53 -35.60
CA VAL A 115 -20.92 -23.80 -36.23
C VAL A 115 -21.12 -22.93 -37.46
N ARG A 116 -20.76 -21.64 -37.40
CA ARG A 116 -20.82 -20.73 -38.56
C ARG A 116 -19.90 -21.19 -39.70
N GLN A 117 -18.68 -21.62 -39.39
CA GLN A 117 -17.75 -22.20 -40.36
C GLN A 117 -18.32 -23.46 -41.01
N LEU A 118 -18.80 -24.41 -40.22
CA LEU A 118 -19.43 -25.64 -40.74
C LEU A 118 -20.66 -25.35 -41.62
N LYS A 119 -21.47 -24.33 -41.26
CA LYS A 119 -22.61 -23.91 -42.09
C LYS A 119 -22.15 -23.35 -43.43
N ASN A 120 -21.11 -22.52 -43.43
CA ASN A 120 -20.50 -22.02 -44.67
C ASN A 120 -19.94 -23.15 -45.54
N GLU A 121 -19.40 -24.21 -44.95
CA GLU A 121 -18.91 -25.39 -45.69
C GLU A 121 -20.03 -26.30 -46.23
N ARG A 122 -21.21 -26.33 -45.62
CA ARG A 122 -22.30 -27.21 -46.07
C ARG A 122 -23.18 -26.62 -47.17
N CYS A 123 -23.30 -25.31 -47.26
CA CYS A 123 -24.15 -24.67 -48.27
C CYS A 123 -23.37 -24.44 -49.59
N PRO A 124 -23.71 -25.12 -50.70
CA PRO A 124 -23.00 -24.98 -51.98
C PRO A 124 -23.02 -23.54 -52.49
N PHE A 125 -24.13 -22.82 -52.26
CA PHE A 125 -24.29 -21.42 -52.62
C PHE A 125 -23.32 -20.50 -51.84
N VAL A 126 -23.13 -20.74 -50.54
CA VAL A 126 -22.19 -19.95 -49.71
C VAL A 126 -20.74 -20.25 -50.10
N LYS A 127 -20.43 -21.53 -50.42
CA LYS A 127 -19.14 -21.89 -51.03
C LYS A 127 -18.88 -21.16 -52.34
N LEU A 128 -19.88 -21.11 -53.23
CA LEU A 128 -19.79 -20.41 -54.51
C LEU A 128 -19.55 -18.91 -54.30
N GLN A 129 -20.28 -18.27 -53.37
CA GLN A 129 -20.03 -16.88 -52.98
C GLN A 129 -18.59 -16.68 -52.47
N GLY A 130 -18.07 -17.58 -51.64
CA GLY A 130 -16.68 -17.54 -51.18
C GLY A 130 -15.69 -17.61 -52.34
N TYR A 131 -15.90 -18.51 -53.30
CA TYR A 131 -15.05 -18.65 -54.48
C TYR A 131 -15.09 -17.41 -55.39
N ILE A 132 -16.27 -16.85 -55.62
CA ILE A 132 -16.46 -15.62 -56.40
C ILE A 132 -15.77 -14.45 -55.69
N LYS A 133 -15.98 -14.29 -54.38
CA LYS A 133 -15.34 -13.22 -53.60
C LYS A 133 -13.82 -13.32 -53.65
N GLN A 134 -13.26 -14.53 -53.52
CA GLN A 134 -11.81 -14.75 -53.64
C GLN A 134 -11.29 -14.46 -55.05
N SER A 135 -12.05 -14.83 -56.08
CA SER A 135 -11.70 -14.53 -57.49
C SER A 135 -11.76 -13.03 -57.78
N MET A 136 -12.73 -12.31 -57.20
CA MET A 136 -12.83 -10.86 -57.31
C MET A 136 -11.72 -10.14 -56.56
N LEU A 137 -11.38 -10.56 -55.34
CA LEU A 137 -10.28 -9.98 -54.55
C LEU A 137 -8.90 -10.16 -55.19
N ARG A 138 -8.72 -11.19 -56.02
CA ARG A 138 -7.45 -11.46 -56.71
C ARG A 138 -7.17 -10.51 -57.88
N ASN A 139 -8.19 -9.77 -58.32
CA ASN A 139 -8.11 -8.85 -59.43
C ASN A 139 -8.26 -7.41 -58.92
N GLU A 140 -7.33 -6.52 -59.26
CA GLU A 140 -7.30 -5.14 -58.76
C GLU A 140 -8.59 -4.36 -59.08
N PHE A 141 -9.16 -4.56 -60.27
CA PHE A 141 -10.39 -3.88 -60.70
C PHE A 141 -11.66 -4.38 -60.03
N THR A 142 -11.76 -5.68 -59.73
CA THR A 142 -12.97 -6.27 -59.12
C THR A 142 -12.85 -6.40 -57.61
N ALA A 143 -11.68 -6.19 -57.02
CA ALA A 143 -11.46 -6.16 -55.58
C ALA A 143 -12.29 -5.05 -54.90
N VAL A 144 -12.43 -3.88 -55.54
CA VAL A 144 -13.25 -2.76 -55.04
C VAL A 144 -14.74 -3.12 -55.00
N LEU A 145 -15.17 -4.06 -55.83
CA LEU A 145 -16.56 -4.51 -55.94
C LEU A 145 -16.86 -5.75 -55.09
N ALA A 146 -15.89 -6.30 -54.35
CA ALA A 146 -16.01 -7.56 -53.60
C ALA A 146 -16.83 -7.44 -52.28
N ASN A 147 -17.91 -6.66 -52.31
CA ASN A 147 -18.88 -6.53 -51.23
C ASN A 147 -19.82 -7.75 -51.18
N GLU A 148 -20.35 -8.09 -49.99
CA GLU A 148 -21.20 -9.29 -49.84
C GLU A 148 -22.45 -9.25 -50.72
N GLU A 149 -23.07 -8.08 -50.89
CA GLU A 149 -24.26 -7.90 -51.73
C GLU A 149 -23.94 -8.16 -53.21
N VAL A 150 -22.85 -7.59 -53.74
CA VAL A 150 -22.45 -7.80 -55.14
C VAL A 150 -22.09 -9.26 -55.40
N VAL A 151 -21.34 -9.88 -54.49
CA VAL A 151 -21.00 -11.31 -54.58
C VAL A 151 -22.26 -12.17 -54.57
N PHE A 152 -23.27 -11.84 -53.76
CA PHE A 152 -24.57 -12.52 -53.76
C PHE A 152 -25.27 -12.41 -55.11
N PHE A 153 -25.35 -11.20 -55.70
CA PHE A 153 -25.96 -11.00 -57.01
C PHE A 153 -25.23 -11.76 -58.12
N VAL A 154 -23.89 -11.71 -58.14
CA VAL A 154 -23.08 -12.43 -59.13
C VAL A 154 -23.25 -13.94 -58.98
N ALA A 155 -23.24 -14.47 -57.76
CA ALA A 155 -23.51 -15.89 -57.50
C ALA A 155 -24.90 -16.32 -57.99
N SER A 156 -25.91 -15.47 -57.76
CA SER A 156 -27.30 -15.75 -58.17
C SER A 156 -27.46 -15.66 -59.69
N ALA A 157 -26.82 -14.67 -60.32
CA ALA A 157 -26.75 -14.52 -61.77
C ALA A 157 -26.13 -15.76 -62.45
N LEU A 158 -25.01 -16.25 -61.93
CA LEU A 158 -24.34 -17.45 -62.47
C LEU A 158 -25.22 -18.71 -62.41
N ILE A 159 -26.14 -18.79 -61.46
CA ILE A 159 -27.10 -19.92 -61.35
C ILE A 159 -28.34 -19.68 -62.22
N THR A 160 -28.87 -18.46 -62.22
CA THR A 160 -30.15 -18.13 -62.87
C THR A 160 -30.03 -17.95 -64.38
N PHE A 161 -28.95 -17.35 -64.88
CA PHE A 161 -28.77 -17.15 -66.33
C PHE A 161 -28.79 -18.46 -67.14
N PRO A 162 -28.08 -19.53 -66.73
CA PRO A 162 -28.18 -20.82 -67.42
C PRO A 162 -29.59 -21.40 -67.37
N LEU A 163 -30.27 -21.33 -66.21
CA LEU A 163 -31.63 -21.84 -66.05
C LEU A 163 -32.63 -21.11 -66.95
N LEU A 164 -32.57 -19.78 -66.99
CA LEU A 164 -33.43 -18.96 -67.84
C LEU A 164 -33.15 -19.21 -69.33
N SER A 165 -31.87 -19.31 -69.71
CA SER A 165 -31.49 -19.63 -71.09
C SER A 165 -32.03 -21.01 -71.51
N ILE A 166 -31.93 -22.01 -70.63
CA ILE A 166 -32.47 -23.35 -70.87
C ILE A 166 -34.01 -23.29 -70.97
N CYS A 167 -34.69 -22.59 -70.07
CA CYS A 167 -36.14 -22.43 -70.11
C CYS A 167 -36.62 -21.80 -71.42
N VAL A 168 -35.98 -20.72 -71.87
CA VAL A 168 -36.34 -20.04 -73.13
C VAL A 168 -36.10 -20.95 -74.34
N LEU A 169 -34.99 -21.71 -74.36
CA LEU A 169 -34.72 -22.68 -75.43
C LEU A 169 -35.74 -23.81 -75.45
N PHE A 170 -36.11 -24.38 -74.29
CA PHE A 170 -37.14 -25.42 -74.22
C PHE A 170 -38.52 -24.90 -74.62
N SER A 171 -38.89 -23.67 -74.22
CA SER A 171 -40.12 -23.02 -74.68
C SER A 171 -40.14 -22.77 -76.18
N SER A 172 -38.97 -22.58 -76.80
CA SER A 172 -38.84 -22.41 -78.25
C SER A 172 -38.87 -23.74 -79.01
N CYS A 173 -38.59 -24.87 -78.37
CA CYS A 173 -38.66 -26.21 -78.97
C CYS A 173 -40.04 -26.89 -78.83
N PHE A 174 -40.89 -26.43 -77.89
CA PHE A 174 -42.24 -26.97 -77.64
C PHE A 174 -43.38 -26.07 -78.17
N SER A 175 -43.05 -24.95 -78.82
CA SER A 175 -43.97 -24.12 -79.60
C SER A 175 -43.81 -24.39 -81.09
#